data_AF-A0A924XJ92-F1
#
_entry.id   AF-A0A924XJ92-F1
#
_cell.length_a   1.000
_cell.length_b   1.000
_cell.length_c   1.000
_cell.angle_alpha   90.00
_cell.angle_beta   90.00
_cell.angle_gamma   90.00
#
_symmetry.space_group_name_H-M   'P 1'
#
loop_
_entity.id
_entity.type
_entity.pdbx_description
1 polymer ?
#
loop_
_entity_poly.entity_id
_entity_poly.type
_entity_poly.pdbx_seq_one_letter_code
_entity_poly.pdbx_strand_id
1 'polypeptide(L)' 'MAAVETEPAAQAEWQRLARRMPDLLGERRPVLQRLDRDGRTFWRVRTGGFVDIAEATGFCTKVRAKGAACTIASF' A
#
# COMPACT_ATOMS: atom_id res chain seq x y z
N MET A 1 2.22 3.61 8.76
CA MET A 1 1.01 2.99 8.19
C MET A 1 -0.16 3.84 8.66
N ALA A 2 -0.86 4.54 7.76
CA ALA A 2 -2.08 5.27 8.12
C ALA A 2 -3.27 4.31 7.90
N ALA A 3 -4.12 4.14 8.91
CA ALA A 3 -5.38 3.45 8.75
C ALA A 3 -6.43 4.52 8.42
N VAL A 4 -6.96 4.50 7.21
CA VAL A 4 -7.99 5.44 6.76
C VAL A 4 -9.36 4.82 6.92
N GLU A 5 -10.34 5.61 7.36
CA GLU A 5 -11.65 5.10 7.79
C GLU A 5 -12.63 4.89 6.63
N THR A 6 -12.26 5.29 5.41
CA THR A 6 -13.12 5.18 4.21
C THR A 6 -12.34 4.71 2.97
N GLU A 7 -13.04 4.05 2.05
CA GLU A 7 -12.47 3.60 0.77
C GLU A 7 -11.95 4.75 -0.10
N PRO A 8 -12.67 5.89 -0.24
CA PRO A 8 -12.17 7.03 -1.01
C PRO A 8 -10.87 7.60 -0.44
N ALA A 9 -10.73 7.64 0.89
CA ALA A 9 -9.50 8.07 1.53
C ALA A 9 -8.34 7.12 1.22
N ALA A 10 -8.58 5.81 1.15
CA ALA A 10 -7.57 4.82 0.77
C ALA A 10 -7.16 4.96 -0.70
N GLN A 11 -8.12 5.28 -1.58
CA GLN A 11 -7.82 5.54 -2.98
C GLN A 11 -7.04 6.84 -3.19
N ALA A 12 -7.39 7.91 -2.49
CA ALA A 12 -6.64 9.16 -2.49
C ALA A 12 -5.21 8.97 -1.94
N GLU A 13 -5.07 8.15 -0.90
CA GLU A 13 -3.78 7.76 -0.33
C GLU A 13 -2.89 7.10 -1.39
N TRP A 14 -3.43 6.14 -2.14
CA TRP A 14 -2.73 5.50 -3.26
C TRP A 14 -2.34 6.50 -4.34
N GLN A 15 -3.25 7.35 -4.80
CA GLN A 15 -2.97 8.32 -5.86
C GLN A 15 -1.83 9.26 -5.48
N ARG A 16 -1.80 9.73 -4.23
CA ARG A 16 -0.70 10.58 -3.75
C ARG A 16 0.63 9.83 -3.73
N LEU A 17 0.66 8.57 -3.29
CA LEU A 17 1.87 7.74 -3.33
C LEU A 17 2.33 7.47 -4.76
N ALA A 18 1.41 7.17 -5.68
CA ALA A 18 1.69 6.93 -7.09
C ALA A 18 2.28 8.16 -7.79
N ARG A 19 1.76 9.36 -7.49
CA ARG A 19 2.33 10.62 -7.98
C ARG A 19 3.73 10.89 -7.44
N ARG A 20 4.02 10.53 -6.19
CA ARG A 20 5.33 10.73 -5.56
C ARG A 20 6.37 9.72 -6.05
N MET A 21 5.94 8.54 -6.47
CA MET A 21 6.82 7.41 -6.81
C MET A 21 6.35 6.73 -8.12
N PRO A 22 6.30 7.47 -9.25
CA PRO A 22 5.73 6.96 -10.50
C PRO A 22 6.47 5.71 -11.00
N ASP A 23 7.79 5.66 -10.86
CA ASP A 23 8.62 4.50 -11.28
C ASP A 23 8.31 3.21 -10.50
N LEU A 24 7.71 3.32 -9.30
CA LEU A 24 7.40 2.18 -8.45
C LEU A 24 5.93 1.81 -8.51
N LEU A 25 5.05 2.81 -8.57
CA LEU A 25 3.61 2.67 -8.35
C LEU A 25 2.75 3.10 -9.54
N GLY A 26 3.30 3.81 -10.52
CA GLY A 26 2.54 4.41 -11.63
C GLY A 26 1.84 3.38 -12.50
N GLU A 27 2.47 2.23 -12.73
CA GLU A 27 1.90 1.12 -13.50
C GLU A 27 1.20 0.07 -12.63
N ARG A 28 1.27 0.22 -11.30
CA ARG A 28 0.66 -0.72 -10.36
C ARG A 28 -0.76 -0.29 -10.02
N ARG A 29 -1.58 -1.27 -9.64
CA ARG A 29 -2.92 -1.04 -9.11
C ARG A 29 -2.94 -1.23 -7.59
N PRO A 30 -3.70 -0.41 -6.85
CA PRO A 30 -3.92 -0.67 -5.44
C PRO A 30 -4.84 -1.87 -5.25
N VAL A 31 -4.64 -2.57 -4.15
CA VAL A 31 -5.63 -3.44 -3.54
C VAL A 31 -6.09 -2.74 -2.26
N LEU A 32 -7.34 -2.29 -2.25
CA LEU A 32 -7.96 -1.67 -1.09
C LEU A 32 -8.66 -2.76 -0.29
N GLN A 33 -8.09 -3.09 0.87
CA GLN A 33 -8.60 -4.16 1.72
C GLN A 33 -9.35 -3.56 2.91
N ARG A 34 -10.65 -3.82 2.97
CA ARG A 34 -11.47 -3.54 4.15
C ARG A 34 -11.08 -4.45 5.32
N LEU A 35 -10.96 -3.87 6.50
CA LEU A 35 -10.72 -4.56 7.77
C LEU A 35 -11.65 -3.96 8.82
N ASP A 36 -12.56 -4.77 9.35
CA ASP A 36 -13.41 -4.40 10.48
C ASP A 36 -12.74 -4.86 11.79
N ARG A 37 -12.50 -3.95 12.73
CA ARG A 37 -11.87 -4.25 14.03
C ARG A 37 -12.45 -3.36 15.13
N ASP A 38 -12.85 -3.97 16.25
CA ASP A 38 -13.39 -3.27 17.43
C ASP A 38 -14.55 -2.31 17.09
N GLY A 39 -15.43 -2.73 16.17
CA GLY A 39 -16.56 -1.92 15.71
C GLY A 39 -16.19 -0.78 14.74
N ARG A 40 -14.92 -0.68 14.32
CA ARG A 40 -14.43 0.32 13.38
C ARG A 40 -14.01 -0.31 12.06
N THR A 41 -14.32 0.37 10.96
CA THR A 41 -13.89 -0.02 9.62
C THR A 41 -12.60 0.69 9.26
N PHE A 42 -11.62 -0.06 8.80
CA PHE A 42 -10.35 0.43 8.28
C PHE A 42 -10.15 -0.03 6.85
N TRP A 43 -9.46 0.79 6.06
CA TRP A 43 -9.04 0.44 4.72
C TRP A 43 -7.52 0.41 4.63
N ARG A 44 -6.97 -0.74 4.26
CA ARG A 44 -5.54 -0.94 4.03
C ARG A 44 -5.24 -0.80 2.55
N VAL A 45 -4.27 0.04 2.21
CA VAL A 45 -3.74 0.17 0.86
C VAL A 45 -2.61 -0.83 0.67
N ARG A 46 -2.74 -1.68 -0.34
CA ARG A 46 -1.75 -2.73 -0.68
C ARG A 46 -1.43 -2.68 -2.16
N THR A 47 -0.33 -3.32 -2.54
CA THR A 47 -0.01 -3.64 -3.93
C THR A 47 0.58 -5.04 -3.99
N GLY A 48 0.41 -5.71 -5.12
CA GLY A 48 0.82 -7.10 -5.31
C GLY A 48 1.36 -7.33 -6.71
N GLY A 49 1.34 -8.59 -7.16
CA GLY A 49 1.98 -9.01 -8.40
C GLY A 49 3.48 -9.24 -8.25
N PHE A 50 3.92 -9.62 -7.05
CA PHE A 50 5.29 -10.07 -6.79
C PHE A 50 5.35 -11.59 -6.97
N VAL A 51 6.41 -12.08 -7.59
CA VAL A 51 6.67 -13.50 -7.83
C VAL A 51 7.00 -14.22 -6.52
N ASP A 52 7.72 -13.55 -5.62
CA ASP A 52 8.12 -14.10 -4.32
C ASP A 52 8.30 -13.02 -3.23
N ILE A 53 8.68 -13.48 -2.04
CA ILE A 53 8.95 -12.61 -0.89
C ILE A 53 10.18 -11.72 -1.13
N ALA A 54 11.18 -12.18 -1.89
CA ALA A 54 12.39 -11.42 -2.15
C ALA A 54 12.09 -10.19 -3.02
N GLU A 55 11.25 -10.33 -4.05
CA GLU A 55 10.79 -9.23 -4.89
C GLU A 55 9.96 -8.22 -4.08
N ALA A 56 9.01 -8.71 -3.26
CA ALA A 56 8.23 -7.85 -2.36
C ALA A 56 9.13 -7.11 -1.35
N THR A 57 10.19 -7.76 -0.86
CA THR A 57 11.19 -7.16 0.03
C THR A 57 11.95 -6.04 -0.68
N GLY A 58 12.46 -6.30 -1.88
CA GLY A 58 13.17 -5.33 -2.70
C GLY A 58 12.30 -4.11 -3.03
N PHE A 59 11.04 -4.34 -3.38
CA PHE A 59 10.05 -3.28 -3.59
C PHE A 59 9.88 -2.42 -2.33
N CYS A 60 9.64 -3.04 -1.16
CA CYS A 60 9.47 -2.28 0.07
C CYS A 60 10.72 -1.50 0.47
N THR A 61 11.92 -2.00 0.19
CA THR A 61 13.17 -1.26 0.40
C THR A 61 13.22 0.01 -0.47
N LYS A 62 12.84 -0.07 -1.75
CA LYS A 62 12.76 1.10 -2.64
C LYS A 62 11.72 2.12 -2.16
N VAL A 63 10.55 1.66 -1.70
CA VAL A 63 9.50 2.54 -1.16
C VAL A 63 9.95 3.24 0.13
N ARG A 64 10.61 2.52 1.04
CA ARG A 64 11.17 3.08 2.27
C ARG A 64 12.27 4.09 2.00
N ALA A 65 13.13 3.83 1.02
CA ALA A 65 14.17 4.78 0.58
C ALA A 65 13.57 6.10 0.06
N LYS A 66 12.35 6.07 -0.50
CA LYS A 66 11.57 7.27 -0.87
C LYS A 66 10.70 7.81 0.28
N GLY A 67 10.97 7.41 1.52
CA GLY A 67 10.32 7.94 2.73
C GLY A 67 8.85 7.53 2.91
N ALA A 68 8.41 6.40 2.33
CA ALA A 68 7.08 5.84 2.57
C ALA A 68 7.16 4.55 3.39
N ALA A 69 6.17 4.33 4.25
CA ALA A 69 6.05 3.06 4.96
C ALA A 69 5.67 1.93 4.00
N CYS A 70 6.39 0.81 4.06
CA CYS A 70 6.06 -0.42 3.34
C CYS A 70 6.41 -1.62 4.22
N THR A 71 5.45 -2.53 4.34
CA THR A 71 5.57 -3.78 5.10
C THR A 71 5.08 -4.92 4.23
N ILE A 72 5.82 -6.02 4.22
CA ILE A 72 5.32 -7.26 3.62
C ILE A 72 4.15 -7.71 4.48
N ALA A 73 3.03 -7.99 3.82
CA ALA A 73 1.90 -8.48 4.54
C ALA A 73 2.07 -9.97 4.81
N SER A 74 2.30 -10.30 6.08
CA SER A 74 1.95 -11.61 6.61
C SER A 74 0.43 -11.75 6.61
N PHE A 75 -0.04 -12.94 6.20
CA PHE A 75 -1.42 -13.35 6.31
C PHE A 75 -1.69 -13.88 7.72
#